data_AF-A0A9E5HIA4-F1
#
_entry.id   AF-A0A9E5HIA4-F1
#
_cell.length_a   1.000
_cell.length_b   1.000
_cell.length_c   1.000
_cell.angle_alpha   90.00
_cell.angle_beta   90.00
_cell.angle_gamma   90.00
#
_symmetry.space_group_name_H-M   'P 1'
#
loop_
_entity.id
_entity.type
_entity.pdbx_description
1 polymer ?
#
loop_
_entity_poly.entity_id
_entity_poly.type
_entity_poly.pdbx_seq_one_letter_code
_entity_poly.pdbx_strand_id
1 'polypeptide(L)'
;MFKRVLLTLLLLLLLAVGFVSFKFILPLQQSAEKNGPDTAPRDFALQTDAALSLPDPQPALAQKVPNPLGNLYWGELHVHTAESFDARLFGTTLTIEDAYRFAKGEPLENVSGEVMQLTRPLDFVAITDHAEGFGTVTHCDEEGLTISERMACWLAFEPNPQIFQILTERIRGKAAPGDPSTPAGIYQPKTRRSPKPGAFPTCRFGERALERCLNNAVEDWSRYVELADAYYEPGELTTLIGYEFSPGLPEQGKHHRNVIFRSNNVPAKAISSLDVPNAIELWKALDASCGQGCDFITIPHNANKAWGLMYSRFTWDGKLYTEADWRLRQKHESSSGFLGSGTPLPRCASVVQRSG
;
A
#
# COMPACT_ATOMS: atom_id res chain seq x y z
N MET A 1 -46.00 -30.29 -22.44
CA MET A 1 -45.37 -28.96 -22.29
C MET A 1 -44.25 -28.93 -21.26
N PHE A 2 -44.42 -29.50 -20.06
CA PHE A 2 -43.43 -29.46 -18.96
C PHE A 2 -42.03 -29.98 -19.33
N LYS A 3 -41.92 -31.11 -20.04
CA LYS A 3 -40.62 -31.68 -20.47
C LYS A 3 -39.81 -30.75 -21.38
N ARG A 4 -40.47 -29.99 -22.27
CA ARG A 4 -39.79 -29.05 -23.18
C ARG A 4 -39.29 -27.82 -22.42
N VAL A 5 -40.10 -27.29 -21.50
CA VAL A 5 -39.71 -26.18 -20.62
C VAL A 5 -38.52 -26.58 -19.74
N LEU A 6 -38.55 -27.77 -19.14
CA LEU A 6 -37.44 -28.28 -18.33
C LEU A 6 -36.15 -28.44 -19.15
N LEU A 7 -36.23 -28.97 -20.37
CA LEU A 7 -35.08 -29.09 -21.27
C LEU A 7 -34.50 -27.72 -21.64
N THR A 8 -35.35 -26.73 -21.92
CA THR A 8 -34.92 -25.37 -22.23
C THR A 8 -34.24 -24.71 -21.03
N LEU A 9 -34.81 -24.85 -19.83
CA LEU A 9 -34.21 -24.33 -18.59
C LEU A 9 -32.85 -24.99 -18.31
N LEU A 10 -32.74 -26.30 -18.50
CA LEU A 10 -31.48 -27.02 -18.32
C LEU A 10 -30.43 -26.60 -19.35
N LEU A 11 -30.81 -26.41 -20.61
CA LEU A 11 -29.91 -25.89 -21.64
C LEU A 11 -29.44 -24.47 -21.30
N LEU A 12 -30.33 -23.59 -20.87
CA LEU A 12 -29.97 -22.22 -20.44
C LEU A 12 -29.04 -22.24 -19.23
N LEU A 13 -29.28 -23.13 -18.26
CA LEU A 13 -28.39 -23.32 -17.12
C LEU A 13 -27.00 -23.81 -17.56
N LEU A 14 -26.92 -24.80 -18.44
CA LEU A 14 -25.65 -25.30 -18.96
C LEU A 14 -24.89 -24.24 -19.75
N LEU A 15 -25.59 -23.43 -20.55
CA LEU A 15 -25.00 -22.30 -21.27
C LEU A 15 -24.50 -21.22 -20.30
N ALA A 16 -25.27 -20.92 -19.25
CA ALA A 16 -24.87 -19.97 -18.22
C ALA A 16 -23.64 -20.47 -17.44
N VAL A 17 -23.64 -21.74 -17.02
CA VAL A 17 -22.48 -22.38 -16.36
C VAL A 17 -21.28 -22.37 -17.29
N GLY A 18 -21.43 -22.80 -18.54
CA GLY A 18 -20.36 -22.79 -19.53
C GLY A 18 -19.78 -21.38 -19.76
N PHE A 19 -20.64 -20.36 -19.83
CA PHE A 19 -20.23 -18.97 -19.94
C PHE A 19 -19.47 -18.49 -18.70
N VAL A 20 -19.99 -18.76 -17.49
CA VAL A 20 -19.35 -18.36 -16.23
C VAL A 20 -18.00 -19.05 -16.08
N SER A 21 -17.93 -20.35 -16.37
CA SER A 21 -16.70 -21.13 -16.32
C SER A 21 -15.66 -20.56 -17.27
N PHE A 22 -16.02 -20.31 -18.53
CA PHE A 22 -15.07 -19.82 -19.52
C PHE A 22 -14.63 -18.37 -19.29
N LYS A 23 -15.54 -17.50 -18.83
CA LYS A 23 -15.25 -16.07 -18.67
C LYS A 23 -14.62 -15.69 -17.34
N PHE A 24 -14.89 -16.45 -16.27
CA PHE A 24 -14.44 -16.09 -14.93
C PHE A 24 -13.61 -17.19 -14.28
N ILE A 25 -14.10 -18.43 -14.25
CA ILE A 25 -13.43 -19.50 -13.48
C ILE A 25 -12.10 -19.91 -14.14
N LEU A 26 -12.09 -20.19 -15.44
CA LEU A 26 -10.87 -20.63 -16.14
C LEU A 26 -9.75 -19.58 -16.08
N PRO A 27 -9.99 -18.27 -16.35
CA PRO A 27 -8.95 -17.26 -16.19
C PRO A 27 -8.42 -17.14 -14.75
N LEU A 28 -9.30 -17.25 -13.74
CA LEU A 28 -8.89 -17.25 -12.34
C LEU A 28 -8.02 -18.46 -12.00
N GLN A 29 -8.40 -19.66 -12.46
CA GLN A 29 -7.62 -20.88 -12.28
C GLN A 29 -6.27 -20.80 -12.98
N GLN A 30 -6.23 -20.37 -14.25
CA GLN A 30 -4.98 -20.18 -14.99
C GLN A 30 -4.05 -19.17 -14.31
N SER A 31 -4.61 -18.08 -13.77
CA SER A 31 -3.85 -17.11 -13.00
C SER A 31 -3.32 -17.69 -11.69
N ALA A 32 -4.11 -18.49 -10.97
CA ALA A 32 -3.67 -19.15 -9.74
C ALA A 32 -2.60 -20.22 -10.01
N GLU A 33 -2.73 -21.02 -11.08
CA GLU A 33 -1.74 -22.02 -11.46
C GLU A 33 -0.39 -21.40 -11.82
N LYS A 34 -0.42 -20.19 -12.39
CA LYS A 34 0.76 -19.45 -12.87
C LYS A 34 1.37 -18.52 -11.83
N ASN A 35 0.56 -17.88 -10.99
CA ASN A 35 1.00 -16.80 -10.08
C ASN A 35 0.51 -16.97 -8.63
N GLY A 36 -0.19 -18.06 -8.32
CA GLY A 36 -0.67 -18.34 -6.97
C GLY A 36 0.47 -18.77 -6.04
N PRO A 37 0.23 -18.82 -4.72
CA PRO A 37 1.27 -19.11 -3.72
C PRO A 37 1.97 -20.45 -3.96
N ASP A 38 1.28 -21.44 -4.51
CA ASP A 38 1.85 -22.76 -4.84
C ASP A 38 2.92 -22.72 -5.95
N THR A 39 3.08 -21.59 -6.66
CA THR A 39 4.16 -21.43 -7.65
C THR A 39 5.50 -21.16 -6.98
N ALA A 40 5.52 -20.45 -5.85
CA ALA A 40 6.77 -20.03 -5.23
C ALA A 40 7.66 -21.22 -4.82
N PRO A 41 7.19 -22.27 -4.14
CA PRO A 41 8.02 -23.45 -3.87
C PRO A 41 8.50 -24.18 -5.14
N ARG A 42 7.70 -24.16 -6.22
CA ARG A 42 8.06 -24.79 -7.51
C ARG A 42 9.17 -24.02 -8.21
N ASP A 43 9.08 -22.69 -8.24
CA ASP A 43 10.09 -21.82 -8.83
C ASP A 43 11.38 -21.84 -8.00
N PHE A 44 11.26 -21.83 -6.67
CA PHE A 44 12.38 -21.98 -5.75
C PHE A 44 13.14 -23.30 -5.97
N ALA A 45 12.43 -24.41 -6.21
CA ALA A 45 13.08 -25.69 -6.52
C ALA A 45 13.90 -25.69 -7.83
N LEU A 46 13.71 -24.69 -8.71
CA LEU A 46 14.51 -24.48 -9.92
C LEU A 46 15.71 -23.54 -9.69
N GLN A 47 15.73 -22.83 -8.56
CA GLN A 47 16.83 -21.93 -8.20
C GLN A 47 18.08 -22.74 -7.85
N THR A 48 19.26 -22.23 -8.24
CA THR A 48 20.54 -22.88 -7.96
C THR A 48 21.40 -21.96 -7.09
N ASP A 49 21.14 -21.96 -5.79
CA ASP A 49 21.86 -21.11 -4.83
C ASP A 49 23.31 -21.51 -4.63
N ALA A 50 23.69 -22.73 -5.02
CA ALA A 50 25.09 -23.18 -5.03
C ALA A 50 26.00 -22.29 -5.91
N ALA A 51 25.44 -21.47 -6.81
CA ALA A 51 26.18 -20.48 -7.58
C ALA A 51 26.47 -19.17 -6.81
N LEU A 52 25.85 -18.96 -5.65
CA LEU A 52 25.92 -17.74 -4.85
C LEU A 52 26.62 -18.04 -3.51
N SER A 53 27.55 -17.18 -3.10
CA SER A 53 28.12 -17.19 -1.75
C SER A 53 27.38 -16.13 -0.93
N LEU A 54 26.50 -16.55 -0.04
CA LEU A 54 25.81 -15.65 0.87
C LEU A 54 26.74 -15.29 2.06
N PRO A 55 26.85 -14.01 2.44
CA PRO A 55 27.56 -13.62 3.65
C PRO A 55 26.81 -14.05 4.91
N ASP A 56 27.55 -14.46 5.95
CA ASP A 56 26.97 -14.78 7.25
C ASP A 56 26.26 -13.55 7.85
N PRO A 57 25.08 -13.73 8.50
CA PRO A 57 24.42 -12.67 9.25
C PRO A 57 25.36 -12.04 10.27
N GLN A 58 25.47 -10.72 10.24
CA GLN A 58 26.28 -9.96 11.17
C GLN A 58 25.41 -9.51 12.35
N PRO A 59 25.93 -9.56 13.59
CA PRO A 59 25.20 -9.03 14.73
C PRO A 59 24.91 -7.53 14.52
N ALA A 60 23.76 -7.08 15.01
CA ALA A 60 23.43 -5.66 15.05
C ALA A 60 24.58 -4.88 15.69
N LEU A 61 25.30 -4.08 14.90
CA LEU A 61 26.22 -3.10 15.47
C LEU A 61 25.36 -1.93 15.94
N ALA A 62 24.77 -2.05 17.12
CA ALA A 62 24.16 -0.91 17.81
C ALA A 62 25.19 0.20 17.85
N GLN A 63 24.98 1.28 17.08
CA GLN A 63 25.82 2.47 17.19
C GLN A 63 25.50 3.11 18.54
N LYS A 64 26.23 2.70 19.58
CA LYS A 64 26.05 3.14 20.98
C LYS A 64 26.27 4.63 21.21
N VAL A 65 26.68 5.40 20.20
CA VAL A 65 26.99 6.83 20.30
C VAL A 65 26.36 7.56 19.11
N PRO A 66 25.59 8.64 19.33
CA PRO A 66 25.12 9.48 18.22
C PRO A 66 26.34 10.11 17.54
N ASN A 67 26.47 9.96 16.23
CA ASN A 67 27.62 10.48 15.51
C ASN A 67 27.44 11.97 15.13
N PRO A 68 28.30 12.88 15.59
CA PRO A 68 28.33 14.28 15.16
C PRO A 68 28.88 14.53 13.73
N LEU A 69 29.18 13.49 12.92
CA LEU A 69 30.00 13.55 11.69
C LEU A 69 29.36 13.00 10.39
N GLY A 70 28.05 12.76 10.31
CA GLY A 70 27.39 12.38 9.04
C GLY A 70 27.38 10.87 8.75
N ASN A 71 26.68 10.10 9.59
CA ASN A 71 26.44 8.68 9.33
C ASN A 71 25.52 8.45 8.12
N LEU A 72 25.84 7.40 7.38
CA LEU A 72 24.92 6.72 6.49
C LEU A 72 24.00 5.82 7.33
N TYR A 73 22.69 6.01 7.20
CA TYR A 73 21.68 5.12 7.76
C TYR A 73 21.13 4.21 6.68
N TRP A 74 20.91 2.95 7.03
CA TRP A 74 20.35 1.91 6.16
C TRP A 74 18.92 1.61 6.58
N GLY A 75 17.97 1.71 5.67
CA GLY A 75 16.57 1.51 6.01
C GLY A 75 15.65 1.53 4.82
N GLU A 76 14.39 1.20 5.06
CA GLU A 76 13.35 1.10 4.04
C GLU A 76 12.22 2.10 4.30
N LEU A 77 11.74 2.76 3.25
CA LEU A 77 10.62 3.72 3.34
C LEU A 77 9.38 3.27 2.59
N HIS A 78 9.44 2.10 1.96
CA HIS A 78 8.36 1.58 1.12
C HIS A 78 8.23 0.07 1.28
N VAL A 79 7.53 -0.35 2.34
CA VAL A 79 7.26 -1.75 2.63
C VAL A 79 5.75 -1.98 2.63
N HIS A 80 5.31 -3.04 1.95
CA HIS A 80 3.94 -3.51 2.01
C HIS A 80 3.85 -4.84 2.75
N THR A 81 2.72 -5.07 3.41
CA THR A 81 2.41 -6.28 4.18
C THR A 81 1.16 -6.97 3.65
N ALA A 82 0.76 -8.08 4.27
CA ALA A 82 -0.48 -8.78 3.98
C ALA A 82 -1.75 -7.92 4.18
N GLU A 83 -1.62 -6.75 4.81
CA GLU A 83 -2.71 -5.79 5.00
C GLU A 83 -2.94 -4.91 3.76
N SER A 84 -1.95 -4.76 2.87
CA SER A 84 -2.16 -4.05 1.61
C SER A 84 -2.83 -4.94 0.57
N PHE A 85 -3.93 -4.42 0.02
CA PHE A 85 -4.72 -5.09 -1.00
C PHE A 85 -3.92 -5.58 -2.20
N ASP A 86 -2.96 -4.79 -2.69
CA ASP A 86 -2.12 -5.20 -3.81
C ASP A 86 -1.10 -6.26 -3.39
N ALA A 87 -0.37 -6.07 -2.29
CA ALA A 87 0.60 -7.04 -1.80
C ALA A 87 -0.03 -8.41 -1.54
N ARG A 88 -1.20 -8.46 -0.89
CA ARG A 88 -1.90 -9.72 -0.59
C ARG A 88 -2.37 -10.45 -1.84
N LEU A 89 -2.98 -9.75 -2.80
CA LEU A 89 -3.43 -10.38 -4.05
C LEU A 89 -2.27 -10.86 -4.93
N PHE A 90 -1.05 -10.40 -4.67
CA PHE A 90 0.18 -10.87 -5.29
C PHE A 90 0.96 -11.85 -4.41
N GLY A 91 0.35 -12.38 -3.34
CA GLY A 91 0.88 -13.50 -2.57
C GLY A 91 1.57 -13.14 -1.27
N THR A 92 1.60 -11.88 -0.86
CA THR A 92 2.19 -11.50 0.44
C THR A 92 1.32 -12.00 1.59
N THR A 93 1.92 -12.79 2.48
CA THR A 93 1.27 -13.33 3.69
C THR A 93 1.85 -12.79 5.00
N LEU A 94 2.99 -12.11 4.94
CA LEU A 94 3.70 -11.59 6.11
C LEU A 94 3.00 -10.37 6.70
N THR A 95 2.90 -10.34 8.02
CA THR A 95 2.20 -9.31 8.80
C THR A 95 3.04 -8.05 9.01
N ILE A 96 2.46 -7.03 9.65
CA ILE A 96 3.17 -5.81 10.08
C ILE A 96 4.25 -6.16 11.11
N GLU A 97 3.92 -7.04 12.05
CA GLU A 97 4.81 -7.55 13.08
C GLU A 97 5.99 -8.31 12.47
N ASP A 98 5.73 -9.16 11.48
CA ASP A 98 6.79 -9.85 10.74
C ASP A 98 7.72 -8.85 10.06
N ALA A 99 7.19 -7.83 9.38
CA ALA A 99 8.01 -6.80 8.74
C ALA A 99 8.92 -6.08 9.75
N TYR A 100 8.45 -5.76 10.96
CA TYR A 100 9.30 -5.19 12.01
C TYR A 100 10.33 -6.17 12.57
N ARG A 101 9.96 -7.44 12.79
CA ARG A 101 10.89 -8.49 13.23
C ARG A 101 12.02 -8.69 12.21
N PHE A 102 11.67 -8.73 10.93
CA PHE A 102 12.64 -8.81 9.83
C PHE A 102 13.55 -7.59 9.79
N ALA A 103 13.01 -6.38 9.99
CA ALA A 103 13.80 -5.16 10.07
C ALA A 103 14.82 -5.18 11.23
N LYS A 104 14.48 -5.85 12.35
CA LYS A 104 15.41 -6.12 13.47
C LYS A 104 16.42 -7.23 13.18
N GLY A 105 16.37 -7.86 11.99
CA GLY A 105 17.26 -8.93 11.57
C GLY A 105 16.84 -10.33 12.04
N GLU A 106 15.61 -10.51 12.53
CA GLU A 106 15.09 -11.86 12.78
C GLU A 106 14.89 -12.62 11.45
N PRO A 107 15.17 -13.93 11.41
CA PRO A 107 14.87 -14.74 10.25
C PRO A 107 13.36 -14.92 10.10
N LEU A 108 12.88 -14.93 8.85
CA LEU A 108 11.50 -15.24 8.49
C LEU A 108 11.44 -16.22 7.33
N GLU A 109 10.44 -17.10 7.35
CA GLU A 109 10.16 -17.98 6.22
C GLU A 109 9.26 -17.26 5.21
N ASN A 110 9.66 -17.24 3.93
CA ASN A 110 8.85 -16.68 2.86
C ASN A 110 7.83 -17.71 2.33
N VAL A 111 6.98 -17.30 1.39
CA VAL A 111 5.94 -18.18 0.82
C VAL A 111 6.48 -19.38 0.02
N SER A 112 7.75 -19.37 -0.37
CA SER A 112 8.43 -20.53 -0.98
C SER A 112 8.96 -21.53 0.04
N GLY A 113 8.94 -21.21 1.33
CA GLY A 113 9.56 -22.02 2.39
C GLY A 113 11.05 -21.72 2.62
N GLU A 114 11.57 -20.67 2.00
CA GLU A 114 12.96 -20.23 2.18
C GLU A 114 13.04 -19.32 3.41
N VAL A 115 14.05 -19.55 4.25
CA VAL A 115 14.36 -18.67 5.37
C VAL A 115 15.17 -17.48 4.85
N MET A 116 14.56 -16.30 4.90
CA MET A 116 15.20 -15.03 4.60
C MET A 116 15.67 -14.38 5.90
N GLN A 117 16.85 -13.77 5.88
CA GLN A 117 17.36 -12.95 6.98
C GLN A 117 18.22 -11.83 6.43
N LEU A 118 18.08 -10.62 6.99
CA LEU A 118 18.98 -9.52 6.68
C LEU A 118 20.39 -9.82 7.21
N THR A 119 21.40 -9.51 6.40
CA THR A 119 22.81 -9.62 6.86
C THR A 119 23.15 -8.64 7.96
N ARG A 120 22.39 -7.54 8.06
CA ARG A 120 22.45 -6.53 9.12
C ARG A 120 21.04 -5.96 9.31
N PRO A 121 20.58 -5.74 10.55
CA PRO A 121 19.32 -5.04 10.81
C PRO A 121 19.26 -3.64 10.17
N LEU A 122 18.04 -3.18 9.91
CA LEU A 122 17.79 -1.82 9.43
C LEU A 122 17.91 -0.81 10.59
N ASP A 123 18.47 0.36 10.30
CA ASP A 123 18.47 1.49 11.23
C ASP A 123 17.07 2.14 11.31
N PHE A 124 16.30 2.09 10.21
CA PHE A 124 14.92 2.54 10.17
C PHE A 124 14.04 1.77 9.19
N VAL A 125 12.72 1.74 9.44
CA VAL A 125 11.73 1.17 8.52
C VAL A 125 10.41 1.94 8.59
N ALA A 126 9.78 2.17 7.44
CA ALA A 126 8.41 2.61 7.31
C ALA A 126 7.57 1.56 6.58
N ILE A 127 6.53 1.05 7.24
CA ILE A 127 5.52 0.22 6.59
C ILE A 127 4.49 1.17 6.00
N THR A 128 4.28 1.09 4.69
CA THR A 128 3.50 2.06 3.92
C THR A 128 2.44 1.35 3.10
N ASP A 129 1.58 0.58 3.76
CA ASP A 129 0.42 -0.01 3.11
C ASP A 129 -0.55 1.08 2.60
N HIS A 130 -1.34 0.74 1.59
CA HIS A 130 -2.27 1.69 0.98
C HIS A 130 -3.37 2.11 1.97
N ALA A 131 -3.46 3.40 2.30
CA ALA A 131 -4.52 3.92 3.16
C ALA A 131 -5.93 3.72 2.57
N GLU A 132 -6.05 3.55 1.26
CA GLU A 132 -7.31 3.19 0.60
C GLU A 132 -7.83 1.79 0.96
N GLY A 133 -6.97 0.92 1.49
CA GLY A 133 -7.31 -0.43 1.94
C GLY A 133 -7.68 -0.51 3.43
N PHE A 134 -7.39 0.53 4.23
CA PHE A 134 -7.71 0.52 5.64
C PHE A 134 -9.22 0.39 5.86
N GLY A 135 -9.58 -0.46 6.82
CA GLY A 135 -10.94 -0.82 7.19
C GLY A 135 -11.61 -1.83 6.26
N THR A 136 -10.96 -2.22 5.16
CA THR A 136 -11.57 -3.14 4.19
C THR A 136 -11.48 -4.61 4.62
N VAL A 137 -10.64 -4.94 5.62
CA VAL A 137 -10.26 -6.33 5.92
C VAL A 137 -10.59 -6.73 7.35
N THR A 138 -10.56 -5.78 8.29
CA THR A 138 -10.64 -6.02 9.74
C THR A 138 -11.85 -6.87 10.14
N HIS A 139 -12.99 -6.68 9.45
CA HIS A 139 -14.21 -7.42 9.76
C HIS A 139 -14.20 -8.87 9.24
N CYS A 140 -13.26 -9.23 8.35
CA CYS A 140 -13.27 -10.52 7.66
C CYS A 140 -12.91 -11.70 8.58
N ASP A 141 -12.31 -11.41 9.73
CA ASP A 141 -12.01 -12.39 10.79
C ASP A 141 -13.15 -12.51 11.82
N GLU A 142 -14.23 -11.73 11.69
CA GLU A 142 -15.37 -11.80 12.60
C GLU A 142 -16.18 -13.10 12.43
N GLU A 143 -16.71 -13.61 13.53
CA GLU A 143 -17.69 -14.68 13.49
C GLU A 143 -19.05 -14.17 12.99
N GLY A 144 -19.89 -15.06 12.45
CA GLY A 144 -21.27 -14.69 12.09
C GLY A 144 -21.44 -13.92 10.78
N LEU A 145 -20.38 -13.71 9.98
CA LEU A 145 -20.50 -13.08 8.66
C LEU A 145 -21.55 -13.77 7.78
N THR A 146 -22.38 -12.96 7.12
CA THR A 146 -23.33 -13.44 6.11
C THR A 146 -22.59 -14.10 4.95
N ILE A 147 -23.29 -14.93 4.16
CA ILE A 147 -22.71 -15.58 2.97
C ILE A 147 -22.13 -14.53 2.01
N SER A 148 -22.82 -13.41 1.80
CA SER A 148 -22.33 -12.32 0.95
C SER A 148 -21.07 -11.65 1.48
N GLU A 149 -20.95 -11.46 2.79
CA GLU A 149 -19.75 -10.88 3.40
C GLU A 149 -18.57 -11.84 3.33
N ARG A 150 -18.79 -13.13 3.60
CA ARG A 150 -17.75 -14.16 3.43
C ARG A 150 -17.23 -14.21 2.00
N MET A 151 -18.12 -14.16 1.02
CA MET A 151 -17.74 -14.11 -0.40
C MET A 151 -17.00 -12.82 -0.76
N ALA A 152 -17.39 -11.68 -0.18
CA ALA A 152 -16.69 -10.41 -0.39
C ALA A 152 -15.28 -10.42 0.19
N CYS A 153 -15.11 -10.97 1.40
CA CYS A 153 -13.81 -11.16 2.05
C CYS A 153 -12.91 -12.10 1.25
N TRP A 154 -13.45 -13.25 0.82
CA TRP A 154 -12.72 -14.16 -0.05
C TRP A 154 -12.26 -13.47 -1.35
N LEU A 155 -13.17 -12.77 -2.03
CA LEU A 155 -12.84 -12.07 -3.27
C LEU A 155 -11.80 -10.96 -3.07
N ALA A 156 -11.76 -10.32 -1.90
CA ALA A 156 -10.83 -9.22 -1.66
C ALA A 156 -9.41 -9.70 -1.32
N PHE A 157 -9.24 -10.93 -0.80
CA PHE A 157 -7.99 -11.39 -0.20
C PHE A 157 -7.50 -12.77 -0.63
N GLU A 158 -8.17 -13.43 -1.57
CA GLU A 158 -7.67 -14.64 -2.24
C GLU A 158 -6.46 -14.29 -3.13
N PRO A 159 -5.25 -14.80 -2.87
CA PRO A 159 -4.04 -14.48 -3.64
C PRO A 159 -4.17 -14.82 -5.13
N ASN A 160 -4.58 -13.84 -5.93
CA ASN A 160 -4.77 -14.01 -7.36
C ASN A 160 -4.69 -12.66 -8.11
N PRO A 161 -3.64 -12.43 -8.91
CA PRO A 161 -3.49 -11.18 -9.68
C PRO A 161 -4.65 -10.89 -10.64
N GLN A 162 -5.37 -11.91 -11.11
CA GLN A 162 -6.54 -11.72 -11.97
C GLN A 162 -7.72 -11.11 -11.21
N ILE A 163 -7.88 -11.42 -9.92
CA ILE A 163 -8.85 -10.75 -9.04
C ILE A 163 -8.49 -9.26 -8.92
N PHE A 164 -7.22 -8.95 -8.68
CA PHE A 164 -6.74 -7.56 -8.61
C PHE A 164 -7.11 -6.80 -9.88
N GLN A 165 -6.87 -7.38 -11.06
CA GLN A 165 -7.23 -6.77 -12.34
C GLN A 165 -8.75 -6.53 -12.44
N ILE A 166 -9.58 -7.54 -12.15
CA ILE A 166 -11.04 -7.42 -12.23
C ILE A 166 -11.57 -6.29 -11.32
N LEU A 167 -11.09 -6.23 -10.08
CA LEU A 167 -11.53 -5.24 -9.11
C LEU A 167 -11.07 -3.83 -9.49
N THR A 168 -9.82 -3.69 -9.95
CA THR A 168 -9.25 -2.37 -10.26
C THR A 168 -9.69 -1.82 -11.61
N GLU A 169 -9.86 -2.64 -12.64
CA GLU A 169 -10.32 -2.20 -13.97
C GLU A 169 -11.69 -1.53 -13.92
N ARG A 170 -12.59 -2.05 -13.08
CA ARG A 170 -13.93 -1.47 -12.87
C ARG A 170 -13.87 -0.05 -12.30
N ILE A 171 -12.87 0.23 -11.47
CA ILE A 171 -12.69 1.52 -10.80
C ILE A 171 -11.87 2.48 -11.65
N ARG A 172 -10.79 2.00 -12.26
CA ARG A 172 -9.80 2.80 -13.00
C ARG A 172 -10.25 3.11 -14.43
N GLY A 173 -10.95 2.18 -15.09
CA GLY A 173 -11.39 2.31 -16.48
C GLY A 173 -10.24 2.28 -17.49
N LYS A 174 -10.57 2.57 -18.75
CA LYS A 174 -9.61 2.65 -19.88
C LYS A 174 -9.08 4.06 -20.06
N ALA A 175 -7.86 4.20 -20.56
CA ALA A 175 -7.34 5.51 -20.93
C ALA A 175 -8.01 5.96 -22.23
N ALA A 176 -8.46 7.20 -22.29
CA ALA A 176 -8.88 7.79 -23.56
C ALA A 176 -7.63 8.01 -24.43
N PRO A 177 -7.69 7.76 -25.75
CA PRO A 177 -6.60 8.12 -26.64
C PRO A 177 -6.23 9.59 -26.45
N GLY A 178 -4.93 9.87 -26.42
CA GLY A 178 -4.43 11.24 -26.39
C GLY A 178 -4.82 11.98 -27.67
N ASP A 179 -4.84 13.31 -27.61
CA ASP A 179 -4.90 14.17 -28.78
C ASP A 179 -3.64 13.94 -29.64
N PRO A 180 -3.79 13.43 -30.87
CA PRO A 180 -2.66 13.11 -31.74
C PRO A 180 -1.90 14.35 -32.24
N SER A 181 -2.48 15.55 -32.10
CA SER A 181 -1.80 16.81 -32.44
C SER A 181 -0.80 17.28 -31.38
N THR A 182 -0.85 16.71 -30.17
CA THR A 182 0.09 17.06 -29.10
C THR A 182 1.42 16.34 -29.30
N PRO A 183 2.58 17.04 -29.20
CA PRO A 183 3.89 16.40 -29.28
C PRO A 183 4.07 15.25 -28.29
N ALA A 184 4.78 14.21 -28.71
CA ALA A 184 5.13 13.08 -27.86
C ALA A 184 5.90 13.54 -26.59
N GLY A 185 5.60 12.93 -25.45
CA GLY A 185 6.21 13.27 -24.16
C GLY A 185 5.55 14.45 -23.42
N ILE A 186 4.62 15.18 -24.03
CA ILE A 186 3.85 16.23 -23.35
C ILE A 186 2.63 15.61 -22.69
N TYR A 187 2.53 15.76 -21.36
CA TYR A 187 1.36 15.32 -20.62
C TYR A 187 0.10 16.10 -21.03
N GLN A 188 -0.96 15.35 -21.33
CA GLN A 188 -2.26 15.93 -21.64
C GLN A 188 -3.15 15.93 -20.39
N PRO A 189 -3.58 17.10 -19.89
CA PRO A 189 -4.42 17.17 -18.70
C PRO A 189 -5.75 16.45 -18.93
N LYS A 190 -6.18 15.68 -17.92
CA LYS A 190 -7.47 14.99 -17.92
C LYS A 190 -8.19 15.31 -16.62
N THR A 191 -9.48 15.63 -16.72
CA THR A 191 -10.34 15.77 -15.55
C THR A 191 -10.60 14.42 -14.94
N ARG A 192 -10.37 14.28 -13.63
CA ARG A 192 -10.59 13.04 -12.88
C ARG A 192 -11.35 13.33 -11.59
N ARG A 193 -11.97 12.30 -11.01
CA ARG A 193 -12.70 12.35 -9.74
C ARG A 193 -12.34 11.15 -8.91
N SER A 194 -12.16 11.33 -7.60
CA SER A 194 -11.93 10.22 -6.68
C SER A 194 -13.03 9.17 -6.81
N PRO A 195 -12.69 7.88 -6.68
CA PRO A 195 -13.68 6.84 -6.51
C PRO A 195 -14.61 7.17 -5.32
N LYS A 196 -15.89 6.80 -5.43
CA LYS A 196 -16.79 6.90 -4.29
C LYS A 196 -16.38 5.87 -3.23
N PRO A 197 -16.38 6.23 -1.93
CA PRO A 197 -16.24 5.25 -0.85
C PRO A 197 -17.29 4.13 -0.97
N GLY A 198 -16.94 2.92 -0.50
CA GLY A 198 -17.85 1.76 -0.54
C GLY A 198 -17.89 1.04 -1.89
N ALA A 199 -17.02 1.39 -2.84
CA ALA A 199 -16.87 0.65 -4.09
C ALA A 199 -16.19 -0.71 -3.89
N PHE A 200 -15.35 -0.84 -2.86
CA PHE A 200 -14.64 -2.06 -2.52
C PHE A 200 -15.61 -3.14 -2.00
N PRO A 201 -15.49 -4.42 -2.42
CA PRO A 201 -16.50 -5.45 -2.12
C PRO A 201 -16.90 -5.57 -0.65
N THR A 202 -15.93 -5.59 0.27
CA THR A 202 -16.16 -5.74 1.73
C THR A 202 -16.83 -4.52 2.36
N CYS A 203 -16.77 -3.37 1.70
CA CYS A 203 -17.43 -2.13 2.12
C CYS A 203 -18.77 -1.88 1.43
N ARG A 204 -19.21 -2.82 0.58
CA ARG A 204 -20.44 -2.71 -0.21
C ARG A 204 -21.53 -3.65 0.27
N PHE A 205 -21.15 -4.86 0.68
CA PHE A 205 -22.09 -5.92 1.05
C PHE A 205 -22.16 -6.05 2.58
N GLY A 206 -23.36 -6.26 3.10
CA GLY A 206 -23.64 -6.30 4.53
C GLY A 206 -24.39 -5.06 5.01
N GLU A 207 -24.97 -5.16 6.21
CA GLU A 207 -25.65 -4.04 6.84
C GLU A 207 -24.62 -2.97 7.26
N ARG A 208 -24.87 -1.71 6.91
CA ARG A 208 -23.98 -0.58 7.24
C ARG A 208 -22.50 -0.78 6.84
N ALA A 209 -22.25 -1.58 5.80
CA ALA A 209 -20.90 -1.99 5.39
C ALA A 209 -19.92 -0.83 5.15
N LEU A 210 -20.39 0.27 4.54
CA LEU A 210 -19.57 1.46 4.34
C LEU A 210 -19.18 2.11 5.67
N GLU A 211 -20.13 2.26 6.59
CA GLU A 211 -19.85 2.87 7.89
C GLU A 211 -18.90 2.00 8.71
N ARG A 212 -19.10 0.67 8.70
CA ARG A 212 -18.15 -0.29 9.29
C ARG A 212 -16.75 -0.08 8.73
N CYS A 213 -16.59 -0.06 7.41
CA CYS A 213 -15.27 0.19 6.81
C CYS A 213 -14.66 1.54 7.20
N LEU A 214 -15.46 2.61 7.29
CA LEU A 214 -14.95 3.92 7.68
C LEU A 214 -14.48 3.95 9.15
N ASN A 215 -15.18 3.24 10.04
CA ASN A 215 -14.77 3.09 11.44
C ASN A 215 -13.51 2.23 11.54
N ASN A 216 -13.52 1.07 10.89
CA ASN A 216 -12.37 0.15 10.89
C ASN A 216 -11.13 0.81 10.26
N ALA A 217 -11.28 1.75 9.32
CA ALA A 217 -10.13 2.47 8.75
C ALA A 217 -9.40 3.34 9.78
N VAL A 218 -10.11 3.86 10.78
CA VAL A 218 -9.53 4.59 11.92
C VAL A 218 -8.84 3.64 12.86
N GLU A 219 -9.46 2.49 13.14
CA GLU A 219 -8.91 1.44 14.02
C GLU A 219 -7.63 0.82 13.43
N ASP A 220 -7.67 0.45 12.14
CA ASP A 220 -6.49 -0.04 11.41
C ASP A 220 -5.36 0.98 11.48
N TRP A 221 -5.63 2.25 11.21
CA TRP A 221 -4.60 3.28 11.31
C TRP A 221 -4.01 3.39 12.73
N SER A 222 -4.86 3.36 13.77
CA SER A 222 -4.40 3.33 15.16
C SER A 222 -3.48 2.15 15.43
N ARG A 223 -3.83 0.95 14.93
CA ARG A 223 -3.01 -0.26 15.05
C ARG A 223 -1.63 -0.10 14.39
N TYR A 224 -1.53 0.53 13.21
CA TYR A 224 -0.23 0.81 12.59
C TYR A 224 0.64 1.73 13.45
N VAL A 225 0.04 2.77 14.04
CA VAL A 225 0.72 3.71 14.95
C VAL A 225 1.21 2.98 16.20
N GLU A 226 0.35 2.18 16.82
CA GLU A 226 0.64 1.39 18.01
C GLU A 226 1.74 0.36 17.77
N LEU A 227 1.69 -0.39 16.66
CA LEU A 227 2.74 -1.35 16.30
C LEU A 227 4.06 -0.65 16.00
N ALA A 228 4.04 0.51 15.32
CA ALA A 228 5.25 1.30 15.14
C ALA A 228 5.84 1.71 16.50
N ASP A 229 5.03 2.21 17.44
CA ASP A 229 5.49 2.54 18.80
C ASP A 229 6.03 1.29 19.55
N ALA A 230 5.36 0.15 19.45
CA ALA A 230 5.75 -1.08 20.15
C ALA A 230 7.08 -1.66 19.67
N TYR A 231 7.41 -1.50 18.39
CA TYR A 231 8.66 -1.99 17.79
C TYR A 231 9.77 -0.93 17.73
N TYR A 232 9.48 0.32 18.08
CA TYR A 232 10.47 1.39 18.17
C TYR A 232 11.43 1.16 19.33
N GLU A 233 12.71 1.01 19.01
CA GLU A 233 13.77 0.84 20.00
C GLU A 233 14.89 1.85 19.69
N PRO A 234 14.94 2.99 20.43
CA PRO A 234 15.97 4.00 20.23
C PRO A 234 17.39 3.44 20.19
N GLY A 235 18.11 3.72 19.09
CA GLY A 235 19.49 3.25 18.91
C GLY A 235 19.61 1.84 18.34
N GLU A 236 18.51 1.10 18.20
CA GLU A 236 18.45 -0.24 17.59
C GLU A 236 17.61 -0.21 16.30
N LEU A 237 16.33 0.17 16.38
CA LEU A 237 15.43 0.32 15.23
C LEU A 237 14.54 1.56 15.37
N THR A 238 14.62 2.46 14.39
CA THR A 238 13.67 3.57 14.25
C THR A 238 12.49 3.16 13.37
N THR A 239 11.32 2.93 13.95
CA THR A 239 10.08 2.80 13.16
C THR A 239 9.57 4.20 12.79
N LEU A 240 9.28 4.39 11.50
CA LEU A 240 8.70 5.60 10.98
C LEU A 240 7.22 5.33 10.69
N ILE A 241 6.34 6.06 11.38
CA ILE A 241 4.90 5.96 11.14
C ILE A 241 4.61 6.52 9.76
N GLY A 242 3.95 5.72 8.92
CA GLY A 242 3.60 6.13 7.57
C GLY A 242 2.54 5.25 6.93
N TYR A 243 2.09 5.70 5.77
CA TYR A 243 1.14 4.99 4.92
C TYR A 243 1.33 5.44 3.47
N GLU A 244 0.75 4.73 2.52
CA GLU A 244 0.76 5.15 1.12
C GLU A 244 -0.56 5.77 0.67
N PHE A 245 -0.48 6.93 0.01
CA PHE A 245 -1.60 7.59 -0.66
C PHE A 245 -1.57 7.29 -2.17
N SER A 246 -2.65 6.69 -2.69
CA SER A 246 -2.61 5.95 -3.97
C SER A 246 -3.77 6.25 -4.94
N PRO A 247 -3.91 7.50 -5.41
CA PRO A 247 -4.91 7.85 -6.41
C PRO A 247 -4.66 7.04 -7.68
N GLY A 248 -5.67 6.27 -8.07
CA GLY A 248 -5.66 5.46 -9.29
C GLY A 248 -5.69 6.33 -10.54
N LEU A 249 -5.07 5.84 -11.61
CA LEU A 249 -5.25 6.31 -12.97
C LEU A 249 -5.88 5.16 -13.78
N PRO A 250 -6.48 5.42 -14.96
CA PRO A 250 -6.97 4.35 -15.85
C PRO A 250 -5.88 3.30 -16.19
N GLU A 251 -6.19 2.20 -16.89
CA GLU A 251 -5.18 1.21 -17.37
C GLU A 251 -4.09 0.83 -16.34
N GLN A 252 -4.48 0.62 -15.09
CA GLN A 252 -3.58 0.26 -13.98
C GLN A 252 -2.52 1.31 -13.57
N GLY A 253 -2.60 2.54 -14.09
CA GLY A 253 -1.73 3.63 -13.66
C GLY A 253 -2.02 4.07 -12.22
N LYS A 254 -1.05 4.75 -11.61
CA LYS A 254 -1.09 5.17 -10.20
C LYS A 254 -0.28 6.44 -9.99
N HIS A 255 -0.67 7.26 -9.01
CA HIS A 255 0.06 8.48 -8.65
C HIS A 255 0.39 8.50 -7.16
N HIS A 256 1.21 7.52 -6.78
CA HIS A 256 1.53 7.15 -5.40
C HIS A 256 2.46 8.13 -4.69
N ARG A 257 2.35 8.17 -3.36
CA ARG A 257 3.38 8.71 -2.47
C ARG A 257 3.26 8.11 -1.08
N ASN A 258 4.41 7.92 -0.43
CA ASN A 258 4.45 7.53 0.97
C ASN A 258 4.36 8.78 1.83
N VAL A 259 3.41 8.81 2.76
CA VAL A 259 3.29 9.84 3.79
C VAL A 259 4.04 9.33 5.02
N ILE A 260 5.06 10.06 5.45
CA ILE A 260 5.92 9.69 6.58
C ILE A 260 5.84 10.79 7.63
N PHE A 261 5.49 10.43 8.86
CA PHE A 261 5.37 11.35 9.98
C PHE A 261 6.67 11.44 10.77
N ARG A 262 6.95 12.66 11.27
CA ARG A 262 8.14 12.98 12.07
C ARG A 262 8.10 12.33 13.47
N SER A 263 6.91 12.15 14.01
CA SER A 263 6.65 11.72 15.39
C SER A 263 5.43 10.78 15.42
N ASN A 264 5.09 10.29 16.61
CA ASN A 264 3.83 9.57 16.85
C ASN A 264 2.63 10.49 17.11
N ASN A 265 2.81 11.81 17.06
CA ASN A 265 1.69 12.72 16.98
C ASN A 265 1.25 12.82 15.52
N VAL A 266 0.23 12.04 15.17
CA VAL A 266 -0.31 11.91 13.82
C VAL A 266 -1.82 12.18 13.81
N PRO A 267 -2.42 12.49 12.65
CA PRO A 267 -3.86 12.59 12.53
C PRO A 267 -4.56 11.29 12.96
N ALA A 268 -5.76 11.41 13.53
CA ALA A 268 -6.55 10.25 13.97
C ALA A 268 -6.94 9.29 12.83
N LYS A 269 -6.81 9.72 11.57
CA LYS A 269 -7.09 8.91 10.38
C LYS A 269 -6.01 9.16 9.31
N ALA A 270 -5.55 8.10 8.66
CA ALA A 270 -4.76 8.20 7.43
C ALA A 270 -5.62 8.75 6.28
N ILE A 271 -5.26 9.92 5.76
CA ILE A 271 -6.00 10.57 4.66
C ILE A 271 -5.64 9.86 3.35
N SER A 272 -6.64 9.25 2.71
CA SER A 272 -6.50 8.42 1.50
C SER A 272 -7.03 9.11 0.25
N SER A 273 -6.83 8.51 -0.94
CA SER A 273 -7.40 9.03 -2.18
C SER A 273 -8.92 8.86 -2.31
N LEU A 274 -9.55 8.15 -1.35
CA LEU A 274 -11.01 8.14 -1.17
C LEU A 274 -11.50 9.42 -0.49
N ASP A 275 -10.65 10.09 0.28
CA ASP A 275 -10.96 11.33 1.00
C ASP A 275 -10.68 12.56 0.13
N VAL A 276 -9.55 12.57 -0.58
CA VAL A 276 -9.08 13.71 -1.37
C VAL A 276 -8.50 13.27 -2.73
N PRO A 277 -8.62 14.07 -3.80
CA PRO A 277 -8.33 13.60 -5.16
C PRO A 277 -6.86 13.61 -5.56
N ASN A 278 -6.02 14.44 -4.92
CA ASN A 278 -4.67 14.71 -5.41
C ASN A 278 -3.72 15.12 -4.26
N ALA A 279 -2.44 15.34 -4.61
CA ALA A 279 -1.40 15.69 -3.65
C ALA A 279 -1.64 17.01 -2.92
N ILE A 280 -2.15 18.02 -3.63
CA ILE A 280 -2.40 19.35 -3.05
C ILE A 280 -3.45 19.24 -1.95
N GLU A 281 -4.56 18.56 -2.24
CA GLU A 281 -5.65 18.39 -1.28
C GLU A 281 -5.25 17.46 -0.13
N LEU A 282 -4.40 16.46 -0.38
CA LEU A 282 -3.76 15.67 0.67
C LEU A 282 -2.94 16.55 1.62
N TRP A 283 -2.02 17.36 1.10
CA TRP A 283 -1.18 18.21 1.92
C TRP A 283 -1.97 19.22 2.72
N LYS A 284 -2.99 19.86 2.12
CA LYS A 284 -3.88 20.77 2.83
C LYS A 284 -4.64 20.07 3.96
N ALA A 285 -5.15 18.86 3.71
CA ALA A 285 -5.90 18.11 4.70
C ALA A 285 -5.00 17.60 5.83
N LEU A 286 -3.77 17.20 5.53
CA LEU A 286 -2.77 16.85 6.54
C LEU A 286 -2.31 18.08 7.34
N ASP A 287 -2.02 19.22 6.70
CA ASP A 287 -1.71 20.47 7.38
C ASP A 287 -2.86 20.93 8.30
N ALA A 288 -4.11 20.71 7.91
CA ALA A 288 -5.28 21.06 8.71
C ALA A 288 -5.56 20.09 9.87
N SER A 289 -5.12 18.84 9.76
CA SER A 289 -5.32 17.81 10.78
C SER A 289 -4.11 17.64 11.71
N CYS A 290 -2.92 18.07 11.29
CA CYS A 290 -1.73 18.11 12.12
C CYS A 290 -1.82 19.24 13.16
N GLY A 291 -1.83 18.86 14.43
CA GLY A 291 -1.66 19.78 15.56
C GLY A 291 -0.19 20.07 15.89
N GLN A 292 0.04 20.67 17.06
CA GLN A 292 1.39 20.94 17.56
C GLN A 292 2.19 19.63 17.74
N GLY A 293 3.33 19.50 17.06
CA GLY A 293 4.19 18.31 17.13
C GLY A 293 3.90 17.24 16.06
N CYS A 294 2.91 17.46 15.20
CA CYS A 294 2.67 16.70 13.98
C CYS A 294 3.36 17.40 12.81
N ASP A 295 4.26 16.68 12.14
CA ASP A 295 4.91 17.13 10.91
C ASP A 295 5.15 15.91 10.02
N PHE A 296 5.15 16.11 8.71
CA PHE A 296 5.18 15.01 7.75
C PHE A 296 5.90 15.42 6.46
N ILE A 297 6.38 14.40 5.75
CA ILE A 297 6.78 14.52 4.35
C ILE A 297 5.99 13.53 3.51
N THR A 298 5.95 13.80 2.22
CA THR A 298 5.46 12.84 1.23
C THR A 298 6.54 12.54 0.20
N ILE A 299 6.77 11.27 -0.09
CA ILE A 299 7.78 10.81 -1.05
C ILE A 299 7.07 10.18 -2.24
N PRO A 300 7.03 10.85 -3.41
CA PRO A 300 6.47 10.25 -4.62
C PRO A 300 7.36 9.11 -5.11
N HIS A 301 6.74 8.01 -5.56
CA HIS A 301 7.44 6.86 -6.12
C HIS A 301 6.67 6.29 -7.33
N ASN A 302 7.20 5.26 -8.00
CA ASN A 302 6.60 4.64 -9.19
C ASN A 302 6.22 5.63 -10.30
N ALA A 303 7.08 6.61 -10.57
CA ALA A 303 6.84 7.66 -11.57
C ALA A 303 6.60 7.11 -13.00
N ASN A 304 7.11 5.91 -13.30
CA ASN A 304 6.83 5.19 -14.55
C ASN A 304 5.34 4.80 -14.68
N LYS A 305 4.63 4.57 -13.58
CA LYS A 305 3.18 4.26 -13.56
C LYS A 305 2.29 5.51 -13.41
N ALA A 306 2.89 6.70 -13.32
CA ALA A 306 2.18 7.97 -13.21
C ALA A 306 1.82 8.60 -14.57
N TRP A 307 2.19 7.99 -15.68
CA TRP A 307 1.91 8.49 -17.04
C TRP A 307 2.45 9.89 -17.31
N GLY A 308 3.64 10.19 -16.77
CA GLY A 308 4.26 11.51 -16.87
C GLY A 308 3.62 12.58 -15.98
N LEU A 309 2.58 12.25 -15.20
CA LEU A 309 1.91 13.19 -14.30
C LEU A 309 2.82 13.64 -13.14
N MET A 310 3.72 12.78 -12.66
CA MET A 310 4.54 13.03 -11.46
C MET A 310 5.38 14.32 -11.54
N TYR A 311 5.84 14.65 -12.75
CA TYR A 311 6.65 15.83 -13.04
C TYR A 311 5.91 16.83 -13.94
N SER A 312 4.60 16.64 -14.10
CA SER A 312 3.74 17.51 -14.90
C SER A 312 3.48 18.83 -14.17
N ARG A 313 3.23 19.89 -14.94
CA ARG A 313 2.66 21.14 -14.43
C ARG A 313 1.17 21.05 -14.09
N PHE A 314 0.56 19.89 -14.33
CA PHE A 314 -0.85 19.64 -14.07
C PHE A 314 -1.03 18.69 -12.87
N THR A 315 -2.08 18.92 -12.09
CA THR A 315 -2.53 18.06 -11.00
C THR A 315 -3.20 16.81 -11.55
N TRP A 316 -3.44 15.83 -10.67
CA TRP A 316 -4.13 14.59 -11.03
C TRP A 316 -5.52 14.81 -11.65
N ASP A 317 -6.24 15.85 -11.25
CA ASP A 317 -7.53 16.26 -11.82
C ASP A 317 -7.40 17.23 -13.01
N GLY A 318 -6.19 17.43 -13.55
CA GLY A 318 -5.94 18.17 -14.79
C GLY A 318 -5.83 19.68 -14.65
N LYS A 319 -5.81 20.22 -13.42
CA LYS A 319 -5.64 21.65 -13.16
C LYS A 319 -4.17 22.04 -13.23
N LEU A 320 -3.88 23.28 -13.57
CA LEU A 320 -2.51 23.80 -13.53
C LEU A 320 -2.08 24.03 -12.07
N TYR A 321 -0.87 23.61 -11.69
CA TYR A 321 -0.29 24.00 -10.40
C TYR A 321 -0.11 25.52 -10.36
N THR A 322 -0.63 26.14 -9.30
CA THR A 322 -0.36 27.54 -8.96
C THR A 322 0.97 27.68 -8.23
N GLU A 323 1.48 28.91 -8.07
CA GLU A 323 2.67 29.18 -7.26
C GLU A 323 2.49 28.71 -5.80
N ALA A 324 1.29 28.86 -5.23
CA ALA A 324 0.99 28.37 -3.88
C ALA A 324 1.04 26.84 -3.80
N ASP A 325 0.57 26.15 -4.84
CA ASP A 325 0.63 24.68 -4.90
C ASP A 325 2.09 24.18 -5.00
N TRP A 326 2.94 24.89 -5.77
CA TRP A 326 4.38 24.59 -5.82
C TRP A 326 5.08 24.82 -4.48
N ARG A 327 4.68 25.85 -3.71
CA ARG A 327 5.18 26.05 -2.35
C ARG A 327 4.75 24.93 -1.41
N LEU A 328 3.51 24.44 -1.50
CA LEU A 328 3.07 23.27 -0.74
C LEU A 328 3.88 22.02 -1.10
N ARG A 329 4.10 21.79 -2.39
CA ARG A 329 4.96 20.69 -2.86
C ARG A 329 6.39 20.83 -2.32
N GLN A 330 6.97 22.03 -2.41
CA GLN A 330 8.30 22.30 -1.87
C GLN A 330 8.37 22.06 -0.36
N LYS A 331 7.32 22.40 0.39
CA LYS A 331 7.25 22.16 1.84
C LYS A 331 7.26 20.66 2.16
N HIS A 332 6.46 19.87 1.44
CA HIS A 332 6.13 18.49 1.84
C HIS A 332 6.87 17.40 1.06
N GLU A 333 7.41 17.70 -0.13
CA GLU A 333 8.24 16.76 -0.91
C GLU A 333 9.74 17.15 -0.93
N SER A 334 10.14 18.18 -0.16
CA SER A 334 11.56 18.52 0.02
C SER A 334 12.07 17.98 1.36
N SER A 335 13.16 17.21 1.31
CA SER A 335 13.80 16.66 2.51
C SER A 335 14.50 17.70 3.38
N SER A 336 14.80 18.90 2.85
CA SER A 336 15.63 19.89 3.54
C SER A 336 14.96 20.53 4.77
N GLY A 337 13.63 20.60 4.82
CA GLY A 337 12.89 21.16 5.97
C GLY A 337 12.57 20.13 7.07
N PHE A 338 12.37 18.88 6.69
CA PHE A 338 12.04 17.78 7.59
C PHE A 338 13.23 17.36 8.47
N LEU A 339 14.43 17.35 7.89
CA LEU A 339 15.68 16.98 8.58
C LEU A 339 16.49 18.18 9.11
N GLY A 340 16.19 19.41 8.66
CA GLY A 340 17.06 20.57 8.82
C GLY A 340 16.75 21.54 9.96
N SER A 341 15.72 21.29 10.80
CA SER A 341 15.29 22.30 11.79
C SER A 341 16.19 22.46 13.02
N GLY A 342 17.34 21.76 13.12
CA GLY A 342 18.22 21.82 14.31
C GLY A 342 17.59 21.26 15.61
N THR A 343 16.28 21.07 15.61
CA THR A 343 15.51 20.27 16.55
C THR A 343 15.65 18.81 16.13
N PRO A 344 16.23 17.93 16.96
CA PRO A 344 16.30 16.52 16.63
C PRO A 344 14.88 15.95 16.46
N LEU A 345 14.68 15.10 15.45
CA LEU A 345 13.40 14.40 15.22
C LEU A 345 13.00 13.73 16.54
N PRO A 346 11.79 13.90 17.10
CA PRO A 346 11.43 13.30 18.40
C PRO A 346 11.64 11.77 18.45
N ARG A 347 11.51 11.09 17.29
CA ARG A 347 11.80 9.65 17.08
C ARG A 347 13.22 9.32 16.60
N CYS A 348 14.11 10.30 16.45
CA CYS A 348 15.56 10.08 16.30
C CYS A 348 16.39 10.77 17.41
N ALA A 349 15.73 11.48 18.33
CA ALA A 349 16.35 12.39 19.29
C ALA A 349 16.89 11.70 20.56
N SER A 350 16.42 10.50 20.89
CA SER A 350 16.80 9.85 22.16
C SER A 350 18.22 9.28 22.17
N VAL A 351 19.00 9.43 21.11
CA VAL A 351 20.42 9.09 21.12
C VAL A 351 21.25 10.18 21.85
N VAL A 352 20.73 11.40 22.03
CA VAL A 352 21.46 12.52 22.66
C VAL A 352 20.77 12.95 23.96
N GLN A 353 21.10 12.31 25.07
CA GLN A 353 21.29 12.90 26.42
C GLN A 353 21.17 11.84 27.52
N ARG A 354 22.33 11.30 27.94
CA ARG A 354 22.58 11.03 29.37
C ARG A 354 23.95 11.58 29.71
N SER A 355 23.95 12.78 30.29
CA SER A 355 25.09 13.41 30.93
C SER A 355 25.51 12.59 32.16
N GLY A 356 26.75 12.09 32.13
CA GLY A 356 27.57 11.87 33.32
C GLY A 356 28.52 13.05 33.49
#